data_AF-A0A520ESM6-F1
#
_entry.id   AF-A0A520ESM6-F1
#
_cell.length_a   1.000
_cell.length_b   1.000
_cell.length_c   1.000
_cell.angle_alpha   90.00
_cell.angle_beta   90.00
_cell.angle_gamma   90.00
#
_symmetry.space_group_name_H-M   'P 1'
#
loop_
_entity.id
_entity.type
_entity.pdbx_description
1 polymer ?
#
loop_
_entity_poly.entity_id
_entity_poly.type
_entity_poly.pdbx_seq_one_letter_code
_entity_poly.pdbx_strand_id
1 'polypeptide(L)'
;GSFASVLGGAPAAAVVFTRDVNARTAADADVKELEARLNAAEDDATRSALRVELATVRANARNAKLGEVAAEFEAIHNIQRAQSVGSVHHIVPAAELRPQLVAAVERGMARSLAK
;
A
#
# COMPACT_ATOMS: atom_id res chain seq x y z
N GLY A 1 -2.69 -13.38 -2.21
CA GLY A 1 -2.36 -13.62 -3.63
C GLY A 1 -1.00 -13.02 -3.92
N SER A 2 -0.48 -13.15 -5.14
CA SER A 2 0.76 -12.48 -5.55
C SER A 2 0.47 -11.06 -6.06
N PHE A 3 1.44 -10.16 -5.88
CA PHE A 3 1.37 -8.77 -6.34
C PHE A 3 2.43 -8.51 -7.42
N ALA A 4 2.18 -7.54 -8.30
CA ALA A 4 3.10 -7.19 -9.37
C ALA A 4 3.00 -5.69 -9.69
N SER A 5 4.06 -4.95 -9.35
CA SER A 5 4.19 -3.51 -9.57
C SER A 5 5.66 -3.09 -9.64
N VAL A 6 5.93 -1.90 -10.17
CA VAL A 6 7.28 -1.29 -10.15
C VAL A 6 7.69 -0.87 -8.73
N LEU A 7 6.71 -0.47 -7.91
CA LEU A 7 6.89 -0.06 -6.52
C LEU A 7 5.75 -0.63 -5.65
N GLY A 8 6.04 -1.03 -4.41
CA GLY A 8 5.02 -1.58 -3.50
C GLY A 8 3.98 -0.54 -3.05
N GLY A 9 2.86 -0.98 -2.47
CA GLY A 9 1.79 -0.07 -2.03
C GLY A 9 2.25 0.93 -0.98
N ALA A 10 2.99 0.48 0.03
CA ALA A 10 3.50 1.36 1.09
C ALA A 10 4.39 2.51 0.56
N PRO A 11 5.44 2.27 -0.26
CA PRO A 11 6.20 3.36 -0.86
C PRO A 11 5.38 4.18 -1.87
N ALA A 12 4.38 3.60 -2.54
CA ALA A 12 3.45 4.36 -3.39
C ALA A 12 2.72 5.42 -2.57
N ALA A 13 2.10 5.01 -1.47
CA ALA A 13 1.34 5.87 -0.57
C ALA A 13 2.25 6.95 0.04
N ALA A 14 3.45 6.58 0.46
CA ALA A 14 4.36 7.46 1.18
C ALA A 14 5.09 8.49 0.29
N VAL A 15 5.27 8.22 -1.01
CA VAL A 15 6.10 9.05 -1.89
C VAL A 15 5.30 9.62 -3.07
N VAL A 16 4.44 8.83 -3.69
CA VAL A 16 3.67 9.23 -4.88
C VAL A 16 2.34 9.88 -4.50
N PHE A 17 1.62 9.28 -3.54
CA PHE A 17 0.27 9.72 -3.14
C PHE A 17 0.26 10.57 -1.87
N THR A 18 1.35 11.27 -1.57
CA THR A 18 1.50 12.11 -0.37
C THR A 18 0.37 13.12 -0.21
N ARG A 19 -0.07 13.74 -1.31
CA ARG A 19 -1.18 14.72 -1.30
C ARG A 19 -2.50 14.09 -0.91
N ASP A 20 -2.80 12.89 -1.41
CA ASP A 20 -4.05 12.19 -1.09
C ASP A 20 -4.05 11.72 0.37
N VAL A 21 -2.95 11.12 0.82
CA VAL A 21 -2.75 10.74 2.23
C VAL A 21 -2.90 11.95 3.15
N ASN A 22 -2.30 13.10 2.81
CA ASN A 22 -2.43 14.33 3.58
C ASN A 22 -3.88 14.82 3.64
N ALA A 23 -4.59 14.80 2.51
CA ALA A 23 -5.98 15.23 2.43
C ALA A 23 -6.89 14.33 3.28
N ARG A 24 -6.73 13.01 3.19
CA ARG A 24 -7.48 12.04 4.01
C ARG A 24 -7.16 12.15 5.49
N THR A 25 -5.88 12.38 5.84
CA THR A 25 -5.46 12.62 7.24
C THR A 25 -6.09 13.89 7.80
N ALA A 26 -6.13 14.98 7.03
CA ALA A 26 -6.78 16.22 7.44
C ALA A 26 -8.32 16.10 7.47
N ALA A 27 -8.87 15.14 6.72
CA ALA A 27 -10.30 14.87 6.72
C ALA A 27 -10.77 14.02 7.92
N ASP A 28 -9.83 13.37 8.62
CA ASP A 28 -10.07 12.50 9.78
C ASP A 28 -10.83 13.24 10.89
N ALA A 29 -11.83 12.56 11.48
CA ALA A 29 -12.77 13.17 12.41
C ALA A 29 -12.09 13.63 13.70
N ASP A 30 -11.21 12.80 14.26
CA ASP A 30 -10.52 13.07 15.53
C ASP A 30 -9.50 14.20 15.35
N VAL A 31 -8.82 14.23 14.19
CA VAL A 31 -7.93 15.34 13.82
C VAL A 31 -8.71 16.66 13.75
N LYS A 32 -9.86 16.68 13.07
CA LYS A 32 -10.69 17.88 12.95
C LYS A 32 -11.23 18.36 14.29
N GLU A 33 -11.66 17.43 15.14
CA GLU A 33 -12.16 17.76 16.48
C GLU A 33 -11.07 18.43 17.32
N LEU A 34 -9.85 17.87 17.33
CA LEU A 34 -8.72 18.44 18.06
C LEU A 34 -8.26 19.78 17.48
N GLU A 35 -8.27 19.95 16.15
CA GLU A 35 -8.02 21.24 15.52
C GLU A 35 -9.06 22.30 15.94
N ALA A 36 -10.35 21.93 15.99
CA ALA A 36 -11.41 22.82 16.45
C ALA A 36 -11.25 23.19 17.94
N ARG A 37 -10.96 22.22 18.81
CA ARG A 37 -10.68 22.44 20.24
C ARG A 37 -9.46 23.34 20.43
N LEU A 38 -8.41 23.13 19.64
CA LEU A 38 -7.19 23.95 19.70
C LEU A 38 -7.46 25.41 19.30
N ASN A 39 -8.30 25.63 18.29
CA ASN A 39 -8.68 26.98 17.84
C ASN A 39 -9.59 27.70 18.84
N ALA A 40 -10.39 26.96 19.61
CA ALA A 40 -11.27 27.51 20.64
C ALA A 40 -10.56 27.71 22.00
N ALA A 41 -9.36 27.16 22.20
CA ALA A 41 -8.64 27.27 23.46
C ALA A 41 -8.14 28.70 23.72
N GLU A 42 -8.52 29.28 24.86
CA GLU A 42 -8.15 30.64 25.24
C GLU A 42 -6.80 30.70 25.96
N ASP A 43 -6.49 29.71 26.81
CA ASP A 43 -5.28 29.67 27.63
C ASP A 43 -4.12 28.87 26.99
N ASP A 44 -2.89 29.28 27.31
CA ASP A 44 -1.68 28.71 26.72
C ASP A 44 -1.37 27.29 27.20
N ALA A 45 -1.77 26.92 28.42
CA ALA A 45 -1.52 25.59 28.96
C ALA A 45 -2.36 24.54 28.22
N THR A 46 -3.66 24.78 28.07
CA THR A 46 -4.58 23.96 27.28
C THR A 46 -4.16 23.90 25.81
N ARG A 47 -3.76 25.03 25.23
CA ARG A 47 -3.28 25.08 23.84
C ARG A 47 -2.03 24.23 23.64
N SER A 48 -1.11 24.23 24.61
CA SER A 48 0.09 23.39 24.58
C SER A 48 -0.25 21.90 24.66
N ALA A 49 -1.13 21.51 25.60
CA ALA A 49 -1.58 20.13 25.74
C ALA A 49 -2.29 19.61 24.47
N LEU A 50 -3.20 20.40 23.90
CA LEU A 50 -3.93 20.06 22.68
C LEU A 50 -3.01 19.92 21.47
N ARG A 51 -1.91 20.69 21.37
CA ARG A 51 -0.92 20.53 20.29
C ARG A 51 -0.20 19.19 20.36
N VAL A 52 0.14 18.72 21.56
CA VAL A 52 0.79 17.42 21.77
C VAL A 52 -0.17 16.28 21.43
N GLU A 53 -1.43 16.40 21.87
CA GLU A 53 -2.49 15.43 21.55
C GLU A 53 -2.75 15.37 20.04
N LEU A 54 -2.94 16.53 19.40
CA LEU A 54 -3.15 16.64 17.96
C LEU A 54 -1.98 16.06 17.16
N ALA A 55 -0.73 16.29 17.57
CA ALA A 55 0.43 15.72 16.89
C ALA A 55 0.39 14.17 16.91
N THR A 56 0.03 13.59 18.06
CA THR A 56 -0.10 12.14 18.23
C THR A 56 -1.24 11.58 17.37
N VAL A 57 -2.43 12.16 17.46
CA VAL A 57 -3.61 11.71 16.71
C VAL A 57 -3.38 11.86 15.21
N ARG A 58 -2.82 12.97 14.76
CA ARG A 58 -2.51 13.20 13.34
C ARG A 58 -1.48 12.21 12.80
N ALA A 59 -0.47 11.84 13.60
CA ALA A 59 0.50 10.81 13.19
C ALA A 59 -0.17 9.44 13.05
N ASN A 60 -1.04 9.05 13.98
CA ASN A 60 -1.77 7.79 13.93
C ASN A 60 -2.74 7.75 12.73
N ALA A 61 -3.52 8.82 12.54
CA ALA A 61 -4.41 8.96 11.38
C ALA A 61 -3.63 8.86 10.07
N ARG A 62 -2.49 9.56 9.96
CA ARG A 62 -1.62 9.47 8.78
C ARG A 62 -1.17 8.05 8.50
N ASN A 63 -0.73 7.31 9.51
CA ASN A 63 -0.29 5.93 9.36
C ASN A 63 -1.42 5.02 8.87
N ALA A 64 -2.64 5.19 9.39
CA ALA A 64 -3.81 4.48 8.90
C ALA A 64 -4.09 4.81 7.42
N LYS A 65 -4.05 6.10 7.05
CA LYS A 65 -4.30 6.54 5.67
C LYS A 65 -3.22 6.11 4.68
N LEU A 66 -1.97 5.99 5.12
CA LEU A 66 -0.91 5.35 4.32
C LEU A 66 -1.26 3.89 4.00
N GLY A 67 -1.75 3.13 4.98
CA GLY A 67 -2.17 1.74 4.80
C GLY A 67 -3.36 1.59 3.84
N GLU A 68 -4.37 2.45 3.98
CA GLU A 68 -5.54 2.48 3.09
C GLU A 68 -5.14 2.74 1.63
N VAL A 69 -4.36 3.79 1.39
CA VAL A 69 -3.90 4.15 0.04
C VAL A 69 -2.97 3.08 -0.54
N ALA A 70 -2.12 2.46 0.29
CA ALA A 70 -1.28 1.35 -0.13
C ALA A 70 -2.12 0.14 -0.60
N ALA A 71 -3.17 -0.22 0.15
CA ALA A 71 -4.06 -1.31 -0.21
C ALA A 71 -4.84 -1.01 -1.49
N GLU A 72 -5.33 0.22 -1.66
CA GLU A 72 -5.99 0.67 -2.90
C GLU A 72 -5.04 0.56 -4.10
N PHE A 73 -3.79 0.96 -3.93
CA PHE A 73 -2.78 0.83 -4.97
C PHE A 73 -2.53 -0.63 -5.35
N GLU A 74 -2.35 -1.53 -4.38
CA GLU A 74 -2.10 -2.96 -4.60
C GLU A 74 -3.32 -3.69 -5.20
N ALA A 75 -4.53 -3.26 -4.87
CA ALA A 75 -5.75 -3.79 -5.47
C ALA A 75 -5.77 -3.59 -6.99
N ILE A 76 -5.25 -2.44 -7.47
CA ILE A 76 -5.07 -2.16 -8.90
C ILE A 76 -3.87 -2.93 -9.45
N HIS A 77 -2.77 -3.01 -8.71
CA HIS A 77 -1.49 -3.61 -9.14
C HIS A 77 -1.33 -5.06 -8.66
N ASN A 78 -2.24 -5.93 -9.11
CA ASN A 78 -2.25 -7.35 -8.78
C ASN A 78 -1.69 -8.23 -9.92
N ILE A 79 -1.42 -9.50 -9.61
CA ILE A 79 -0.87 -10.46 -10.58
C ILE A 79 -1.83 -10.76 -11.74
N GLN A 80 -3.14 -10.71 -11.53
CA GLN A 80 -4.15 -10.94 -12.57
C GLN A 80 -4.09 -9.85 -13.64
N ARG A 81 -3.90 -8.59 -13.23
CA ARG A 81 -3.67 -7.48 -14.16
C ARG A 81 -2.36 -7.66 -14.92
N ALA A 82 -1.30 -8.10 -14.26
CA ALA A 82 -0.03 -8.38 -14.95
C ALA A 82 -0.21 -9.47 -16.03
N GLN A 83 -1.08 -10.45 -15.81
CA GLN A 83 -1.43 -11.43 -16.84
C GLN A 83 -2.27 -10.81 -17.97
N SER A 84 -3.28 -9.99 -17.65
CA SER A 84 -4.17 -9.42 -18.66
C SER A 84 -3.47 -8.45 -19.63
N VAL A 85 -2.42 -7.78 -19.17
CA VAL A 85 -1.58 -6.90 -20.01
C VAL A 85 -0.40 -7.62 -20.67
N GLY A 86 -0.29 -8.94 -20.50
CA GLY A 86 0.74 -9.77 -21.13
C GLY A 86 2.12 -9.71 -20.49
N SER A 87 2.27 -9.12 -19.30
CA SER A 87 3.55 -9.12 -18.57
C SER A 87 3.92 -10.50 -18.01
N VAL A 88 2.93 -11.34 -17.72
CA VAL A 88 3.13 -12.75 -17.36
C VAL A 88 2.19 -13.65 -18.16
N HIS A 89 2.62 -14.88 -18.47
CA HIS A 89 1.84 -15.81 -19.28
C HIS A 89 0.81 -16.59 -18.43
N HIS A 90 1.23 -17.06 -17.25
CA HIS A 90 0.43 -17.98 -16.45
C HIS A 90 0.63 -17.74 -14.96
N ILE A 91 -0.46 -17.85 -14.19
CA ILE A 91 -0.45 -17.77 -12.72
C ILE A 91 -0.53 -19.20 -12.21
N VAL A 92 0.51 -19.66 -11.52
CA VAL A 92 0.61 -21.04 -11.02
C VAL A 92 0.07 -21.12 -9.58
N PRO A 93 -0.93 -21.96 -9.30
CA PRO A 93 -1.37 -22.25 -7.93
C PRO A 93 -0.23 -22.86 -7.11
N ALA A 94 -0.13 -22.50 -5.83
CA ALA A 94 0.97 -22.97 -4.97
C ALA A 94 1.10 -24.50 -4.92
N ALA A 95 -0.04 -25.22 -4.94
CA ALA A 95 -0.08 -26.68 -4.94
C ALA A 95 0.51 -27.32 -6.22
N GLU A 96 0.51 -26.59 -7.35
CA GLU A 96 1.02 -27.06 -8.64
C GLU A 96 2.46 -26.62 -8.91
N LEU A 97 3.07 -25.84 -8.02
CA LEU A 97 4.36 -25.21 -8.26
C LEU A 97 5.46 -26.25 -8.57
N ARG A 98 5.57 -27.31 -7.76
CA ARG A 98 6.57 -28.36 -7.96
C ARG A 98 6.42 -29.08 -9.31
N PRO A 99 5.25 -29.67 -9.67
CA PRO A 99 5.11 -30.35 -10.96
C PRO A 99 5.30 -29.39 -12.15
N GLN A 100 4.84 -28.13 -12.06
CA GLN A 100 5.05 -27.12 -13.11
C GLN A 100 6.54 -26.82 -13.34
N LEU A 101 7.31 -26.65 -12.28
CA LEU A 101 8.76 -26.39 -12.36
C LEU A 101 9.52 -27.58 -12.96
N VAL A 102 9.21 -28.81 -12.54
CA VAL A 102 9.83 -30.03 -13.10
C VAL A 102 9.59 -30.09 -14.61
N ALA A 103 8.33 -29.96 -15.05
CA ALA A 103 7.99 -30.02 -16.46
C ALA A 103 8.65 -28.88 -17.27
N ALA A 104 8.81 -27.68 -16.69
CA ALA A 104 9.49 -26.56 -17.33
C ALA A 104 10.99 -26.84 -17.55
N VAL A 105 11.65 -27.44 -16.56
CA VAL A 105 13.06 -27.85 -16.65
C VAL A 105 13.25 -28.96 -17.69
N GLU A 106 12.40 -30.00 -17.67
CA GLU A 106 12.46 -31.10 -18.65
C GLU A 106 12.31 -30.60 -20.09
N ARG A 107 11.35 -29.71 -20.35
CA ARG A 107 11.20 -29.05 -21.66
C ARG A 107 12.45 -28.26 -22.05
N GLY A 108 13.10 -27.60 -21.08
CA GLY A 108 14.35 -26.88 -21.29
C GLY A 108 15.50 -27.81 -21.68
N MET A 109 15.68 -28.91 -20.96
CA MET A 109 16.70 -29.92 -21.23
C MET A 109 16.51 -30.54 -22.62
N ALA A 110 15.28 -30.93 -22.97
CA ALA A 110 14.98 -31.51 -24.28
C ALA A 110 15.34 -30.55 -25.44
N ARG A 111 15.04 -29.24 -25.30
CA ARG A 111 15.42 -28.24 -26.31
C ARG A 111 16.93 -28.06 -26.45
N SER A 112 17.68 -28.17 -25.35
CA SER A 112 19.13 -28.04 -25.36
C SER A 112 19.82 -29.27 -25.97
N LEU A 113 19.29 -30.47 -25.71
CA LEU A 113 19.82 -31.73 -26.25
C LEU A 113 19.45 -31.97 -27.73
N ALA A 114 18.39 -31.32 -28.22
CA ALA A 114 17.96 -31.40 -29.62
C ALA A 114 18.69 -30.40 -30.55
N LYS A 115 19.59 -29.57 -30.00
CA LYS A 115 20.49 -28.69 -30.76
C LYS A 115 21.85 -29.37 -30.91
#